data_AF-B8H7X0-F1
#
_entry.id   AF-B8H7X0-F1
#
_cell.length_a   1.000
_cell.length_b   1.000
_cell.length_c   1.000
_cell.angle_alpha   90.00
_cell.angle_beta   90.00
_cell.angle_gamma   90.00
#
_symmetry.space_group_name_H-M   'P 1'
#
loop_
_entity.id
_entity.type
_entity.pdbx_description
1 polymer ?
#
loop_
_entity_poly.entity_id
_entity_poly.type
_entity_poly.pdbx_seq_one_letter_code
_entity_poly.pdbx_strand_id
1 'polypeptide(L)'
;MRRFTPSRRTVLASAATGALTAAAVLAGAAPAAHAAGGPARAQSNRKPVIFVVGDSTSSAYQRSERPRAGWGQALPLLLGPQATVFDYAWSGASSKSYADAGLLGEVAEALQPGDYLLISFGHNDEKVEDPSRGTDPQTTFKEYLGRYLDAASAAGAKAVLVTPVERRRFSALGVAQDTHGAYPQAIKELAASRGVPLVDLTASSKELWQKLGPEGTTSHFLHATPGQYPQYPNGVTDNTHFQAQGALAVAQLVVAGLQAQPAAPPGWFREPGGTLDPLSAIYWPSERPVDKPLVLTVGNGGQFSTVQAAVDAAPANSTRRTEIRIAPGTYRELIRVPANKPRVSFIGRGQAPEDVVLVYNNASGTPKPDGTGTYGTGGSTSVRIDGPDFTAVNLTFSNDFDEAANPDMKNRQAVALFLAGDRAVLRNIRCLGNQDTLLVDSPARGVEARSYFTDSYVEGDVDFIFGRGTAVFSGCRIRSLDRGSSTNNGYVSAGSVNIGIKHGYLFTQCRFVSDAAAGSVHLGRPWHPSGDPEAIAQVLVRDSWLGAHISGTPWTDMSGFSWQEARFHEFNNNGPGSRATPDRPQLDPRLAEEFTAGAYLHGADAWAPQLAGSKADSTALSVGQPA
;
A
#
# COMPACT_ATOMS: atom_id res chain seq x y z
N MET A 1 -11.46 -19.74 -20.79
CA MET A 1 -11.28 -18.27 -20.69
C MET A 1 -12.65 -17.60 -20.59
N ARG A 2 -13.08 -17.14 -19.41
CA ARG A 2 -14.16 -16.16 -19.27
C ARG A 2 -13.47 -14.86 -18.85
N ARG A 3 -13.55 -13.81 -19.68
CA ARG A 3 -13.12 -12.46 -19.27
C ARG A 3 -13.94 -12.12 -18.02
N PHE A 4 -13.28 -11.88 -16.90
CA PHE A 4 -13.93 -11.30 -15.72
C PHE A 4 -14.36 -9.89 -16.11
N THR A 5 -15.61 -9.73 -16.53
CA THR A 5 -16.25 -8.43 -16.71
C THR A 5 -16.33 -7.77 -15.34
N PRO A 6 -15.66 -6.62 -15.09
CA PRO A 6 -15.67 -5.99 -13.78
C PRO A 6 -17.11 -5.63 -13.39
N SER A 7 -17.56 -6.12 -12.23
CA SER A 7 -18.82 -5.61 -11.69
C SER A 7 -18.62 -4.18 -11.18
N ARG A 8 -19.67 -3.38 -11.13
CA ARG A 8 -19.64 -2.06 -10.46
C ARG A 8 -19.10 -2.14 -9.02
N ARG A 9 -19.33 -3.26 -8.32
CA ARG A 9 -18.71 -3.55 -7.02
C ARG A 9 -17.20 -3.71 -7.12
N THR A 10 -16.66 -4.28 -8.19
CA THR A 10 -15.22 -4.47 -8.41
C THR A 10 -14.54 -3.15 -8.78
N VAL A 11 -15.16 -2.34 -9.66
CA VAL A 11 -14.66 -1.01 -10.04
C VAL A 11 -14.72 -0.04 -8.86
N LEU A 12 -15.82 -0.04 -8.11
CA LEU A 12 -15.93 0.75 -6.89
C LEU A 12 -15.15 0.14 -5.71
N ALA A 13 -14.85 -1.17 -5.67
CA ALA A 13 -14.05 -1.77 -4.60
C ALA A 13 -12.56 -1.44 -4.68
N SER A 14 -12.04 -1.10 -5.87
CA SER A 14 -10.75 -0.39 -6.01
C SER A 14 -10.75 1.00 -5.33
N ALA A 15 -11.93 1.52 -4.97
CA ALA A 15 -12.14 2.69 -4.12
C ALA A 15 -12.92 2.38 -2.81
N ALA A 16 -13.22 1.10 -2.52
CA ALA A 16 -14.09 0.69 -1.41
C ALA A 16 -13.92 -0.82 -1.08
N THR A 17 -12.79 -1.22 -0.53
CA THR A 17 -12.70 -2.53 0.13
C THR A 17 -13.43 -2.48 1.48
N GLY A 18 -14.61 -3.08 1.57
CA GLY A 18 -15.28 -3.31 2.84
C GLY A 18 -16.74 -3.75 2.80
N ALA A 19 -17.08 -4.85 2.12
CA ALA A 19 -18.28 -5.62 2.46
C ALA A 19 -18.17 -7.07 1.97
N LEU A 20 -17.93 -8.00 2.90
CA LEU A 20 -18.59 -9.31 2.98
C LEU A 20 -18.04 -10.08 4.19
N THR A 21 -18.85 -10.16 5.25
CA THR A 21 -18.88 -11.34 6.13
C THR A 21 -20.34 -11.72 6.37
N ALA A 22 -20.56 -13.03 6.37
CA ALA A 22 -21.84 -13.70 6.39
C ALA A 22 -22.47 -13.74 7.79
N ALA A 23 -23.80 -13.80 7.84
CA ALA A 23 -24.53 -14.50 8.89
C ALA A 23 -25.79 -15.14 8.28
N ALA A 24 -25.84 -16.47 8.32
CA ALA A 24 -27.03 -17.25 8.08
C ALA A 24 -27.67 -17.58 9.44
N VAL A 25 -28.95 -17.26 9.63
CA VAL A 25 -29.89 -17.97 10.51
C VAL A 25 -31.30 -17.89 9.91
N LEU A 26 -32.01 -19.01 9.97
CA LEU A 26 -33.33 -19.31 9.42
C LEU A 26 -34.50 -18.52 10.04
N ALA A 27 -35.52 -18.22 9.23
CA ALA A 27 -36.93 -18.44 9.56
C ALA A 27 -37.79 -18.34 8.29
N GLY A 28 -38.66 -19.32 8.05
CA GLY A 28 -39.57 -19.37 6.90
C GLY A 28 -40.94 -18.74 7.16
N ALA A 29 -41.59 -18.30 6.08
CA ALA A 29 -43.04 -18.34 5.87
C ALA A 29 -43.37 -18.03 4.40
N ALA A 30 -44.44 -18.63 3.89
CA ALA A 30 -44.88 -18.75 2.49
C ALA A 30 -45.43 -17.44 1.85
N PRO A 31 -45.70 -17.40 0.53
CA PRO A 31 -46.07 -16.17 -0.18
C PRO A 31 -47.59 -15.95 -0.21
N ALA A 32 -48.02 -14.69 -0.11
CA ALA A 32 -49.34 -14.26 -0.52
C ALA A 32 -49.21 -13.29 -1.70
N ALA A 33 -49.77 -13.68 -2.84
CA ALA A 33 -49.87 -12.87 -4.03
C ALA A 33 -50.89 -11.73 -3.83
N HIS A 34 -50.55 -10.50 -4.20
CA HIS A 34 -51.50 -9.43 -4.53
C HIS A 34 -50.99 -8.62 -5.71
N ALA A 35 -51.93 -8.26 -6.58
CA ALA A 35 -51.74 -7.82 -7.94
C ALA A 35 -51.43 -6.32 -8.10
N ALA A 36 -50.62 -6.06 -9.14
CA ALA A 36 -50.63 -4.90 -10.05
C ALA A 36 -51.01 -3.50 -9.50
N GLY A 37 -49.98 -2.74 -9.14
CA GLY A 37 -49.92 -1.29 -9.34
C GLY A 37 -48.61 -0.99 -10.08
N GLY A 38 -48.69 -0.35 -11.25
CA GLY A 38 -47.53 -0.09 -12.11
C GLY A 38 -46.43 0.70 -11.38
N PRO A 39 -45.14 0.45 -11.65
CA PRO A 39 -44.10 1.14 -10.92
C PRO A 39 -43.99 2.57 -11.45
N ALA A 40 -44.50 3.53 -10.66
CA ALA A 40 -43.81 4.81 -10.56
C ALA A 40 -42.34 4.49 -10.28
N ARG A 41 -41.44 4.98 -11.14
CA ARG A 41 -39.98 4.82 -11.01
C ARG A 41 -39.58 5.15 -9.57
N ALA A 42 -39.29 4.14 -8.76
CA ALA A 42 -38.72 4.33 -7.44
C ALA A 42 -37.42 5.11 -7.63
N GLN A 43 -37.37 6.38 -7.19
CA GLN A 43 -36.13 7.11 -7.11
C GLN A 43 -35.22 6.29 -6.19
N SER A 44 -34.17 5.70 -6.76
CA SER A 44 -33.25 4.90 -5.97
C SER A 44 -32.66 5.78 -4.87
N ASN A 45 -32.69 5.34 -3.62
CA ASN A 45 -31.93 5.90 -2.48
C ASN A 45 -30.39 5.81 -2.67
N ARG A 46 -29.92 5.69 -3.92
CA ARG A 46 -28.54 5.51 -4.30
C ARG A 46 -27.90 6.87 -4.50
N LYS A 47 -26.80 7.12 -3.76
CA LYS A 47 -25.93 8.27 -3.99
C LYS A 47 -25.34 8.21 -5.41
N PRO A 48 -25.47 9.27 -6.22
CA PRO A 48 -24.78 9.38 -7.50
C PRO A 48 -23.26 9.31 -7.35
N VAL A 49 -22.60 8.77 -8.38
CA VAL A 49 -21.13 8.73 -8.47
C VAL A 49 -20.68 9.71 -9.54
N ILE A 50 -19.67 10.52 -9.22
CA ILE A 50 -18.95 11.39 -10.15
C ILE A 50 -17.71 10.62 -10.60
N PHE A 51 -17.74 10.07 -11.80
CA PHE A 51 -16.60 9.45 -12.44
C PHE A 51 -15.70 10.54 -13.04
N VAL A 52 -14.41 10.50 -12.75
CA VAL A 52 -13.41 11.34 -13.40
C VAL A 52 -12.59 10.45 -14.34
N VAL A 53 -12.54 10.81 -15.62
CA VAL A 53 -11.66 10.20 -16.61
C VAL A 53 -10.83 11.29 -17.25
N GLY A 54 -9.54 11.01 -17.47
CA GLY A 54 -8.63 12.03 -17.94
C GLY A 54 -7.18 11.62 -17.88
N ASP A 55 -6.31 12.63 -18.04
CA ASP A 55 -4.86 12.49 -18.04
C ASP A 55 -4.23 12.66 -16.65
N SER A 56 -2.90 12.82 -16.63
CA SER A 56 -2.08 12.91 -15.41
C SER A 56 -2.39 14.09 -14.51
N THR A 57 -3.04 15.15 -15.00
CA THR A 57 -3.43 16.30 -14.18
C THR A 57 -4.68 16.04 -13.35
N SER A 58 -5.51 15.08 -13.79
CA SER A 58 -6.72 14.65 -13.10
C SER A 58 -6.55 13.39 -12.25
N SER A 59 -5.59 12.52 -12.60
CA SER A 59 -5.31 11.20 -12.00
C SER A 59 -5.07 11.21 -10.49
N ALA A 60 -5.58 10.18 -9.83
CA ALA A 60 -5.17 9.80 -8.49
C ALA A 60 -3.75 9.19 -8.49
N TYR A 61 -2.96 9.58 -7.49
CA TYR A 61 -1.59 9.11 -7.28
C TYR A 61 -1.49 8.33 -5.98
N GLN A 62 -0.67 7.29 -6.01
CA GLN A 62 -0.50 6.43 -4.84
C GLN A 62 0.44 7.06 -3.83
N ARG A 63 0.39 6.56 -2.60
CA ARG A 63 1.11 7.16 -1.46
C ARG A 63 2.63 7.30 -1.65
N SER A 64 3.26 6.42 -2.41
CA SER A 64 4.70 6.52 -2.72
C SER A 64 5.06 7.67 -3.65
N GLU A 65 4.08 8.44 -4.14
CA GLU A 65 4.26 9.56 -5.07
C GLU A 65 3.90 10.90 -4.43
N ARG A 66 3.51 10.92 -3.15
CA ARG A 66 3.23 12.15 -2.40
C ARG A 66 4.44 13.10 -2.47
N PRO A 67 4.26 14.42 -2.70
CA PRO A 67 3.00 15.17 -2.73
C PRO A 67 2.28 15.25 -4.08
N ARG A 68 2.72 14.54 -5.12
CA ARG A 68 2.09 14.62 -6.45
C ARG A 68 0.63 14.19 -6.40
N ALA A 69 -0.30 15.06 -6.77
CA ALA A 69 -1.74 14.78 -6.77
C ALA A 69 -2.40 15.31 -8.05
N GLY A 70 -3.50 14.68 -8.47
CA GLY A 70 -4.39 15.20 -9.50
C GLY A 70 -5.61 15.88 -8.90
N TRP A 71 -6.26 16.76 -9.66
CA TRP A 71 -7.45 17.47 -9.17
C TRP A 71 -8.63 16.52 -8.93
N GLY A 72 -8.73 15.40 -9.67
CA GLY A 72 -9.75 14.36 -9.44
C GLY A 72 -9.60 13.72 -8.05
N GLN A 73 -8.36 13.50 -7.61
CA GLN A 73 -8.01 12.99 -6.29
C GLN A 73 -8.37 13.96 -5.15
N ALA A 74 -8.31 15.26 -5.39
CA ALA A 74 -8.64 16.30 -4.41
C ALA A 74 -10.14 16.61 -4.35
N LEU A 75 -10.90 16.31 -5.41
CA LEU A 75 -12.34 16.61 -5.52
C LEU A 75 -13.21 16.10 -4.34
N PRO A 76 -12.97 14.92 -3.73
CA PRO A 76 -13.71 14.48 -2.54
C PRO A 76 -13.71 15.46 -1.36
N LEU A 77 -12.66 16.29 -1.23
CA LEU A 77 -12.54 17.26 -0.14
C LEU A 77 -13.60 18.37 -0.22
N LEU A 78 -14.08 18.63 -1.43
CA LEU A 78 -15.06 19.67 -1.76
C LEU A 78 -16.49 19.11 -1.84
N LEU A 79 -16.69 17.81 -1.63
CA LEU A 79 -17.97 17.15 -1.80
C LEU A 79 -18.76 17.01 -0.49
N GLY A 80 -20.06 17.22 -0.56
CA GLY A 80 -21.04 16.91 0.48
C GLY A 80 -21.45 15.43 0.46
N PRO A 81 -22.23 14.96 1.45
CA PRO A 81 -22.56 13.53 1.62
C PRO A 81 -23.50 12.95 0.54
N GLN A 82 -24.01 13.77 -0.39
CA GLN A 82 -25.02 13.39 -1.39
C GLN A 82 -24.45 12.66 -2.60
N ALA A 83 -23.15 12.78 -2.86
CA ALA A 83 -22.46 12.13 -3.97
C ALA A 83 -21.14 11.52 -3.50
N THR A 84 -20.49 10.76 -4.39
CA THR A 84 -19.14 10.22 -4.19
C THR A 84 -18.32 10.43 -5.46
N VAL A 85 -17.00 10.53 -5.36
CA VAL A 85 -16.10 10.61 -6.52
C VAL A 85 -15.45 9.26 -6.75
N PHE A 86 -15.37 8.85 -8.00
CA PHE A 86 -14.53 7.75 -8.45
C PHE A 86 -13.55 8.29 -9.50
N ASP A 87 -12.32 8.56 -9.07
CA ASP A 87 -11.26 9.00 -9.95
C ASP A 87 -10.63 7.80 -10.66
N TYR A 88 -10.88 7.71 -11.96
CA TYR A 88 -10.35 6.68 -12.86
C TYR A 88 -9.57 7.32 -14.01
N ALA A 89 -9.01 8.51 -13.79
CA ALA A 89 -8.07 9.12 -14.72
C ALA A 89 -6.72 8.40 -14.69
N TRP A 90 -6.01 8.44 -15.82
CA TRP A 90 -4.80 7.65 -16.02
C TRP A 90 -3.61 8.53 -16.40
N SER A 91 -2.59 8.53 -15.54
CA SER A 91 -1.38 9.32 -15.77
C SER A 91 -0.68 8.95 -17.07
N GLY A 92 -0.46 9.94 -17.94
CA GLY A 92 0.15 9.77 -19.26
C GLY A 92 -0.80 9.35 -20.39
N ALA A 93 -2.09 9.21 -20.09
CA ALA A 93 -3.09 8.88 -21.10
C ALA A 93 -3.53 10.10 -21.94
N SER A 94 -3.87 9.84 -23.19
CA SER A 94 -4.63 10.76 -24.06
C SER A 94 -6.07 10.24 -24.19
N SER A 95 -6.95 11.03 -24.79
CA SER A 95 -8.33 10.56 -25.08
C SER A 95 -8.35 9.26 -25.89
N LYS A 96 -7.36 9.10 -26.78
CA LYS A 96 -7.10 7.92 -27.59
C LYS A 96 -6.54 6.76 -26.79
N SER A 97 -5.39 6.94 -26.15
CA SER A 97 -4.68 5.82 -25.52
C SER A 97 -5.46 5.23 -24.33
N TYR A 98 -6.27 6.04 -23.65
CA TYR A 98 -7.19 5.59 -22.61
C TYR A 98 -8.28 4.67 -23.17
N ALA A 99 -8.90 5.07 -24.29
CA ALA A 99 -9.94 4.28 -24.94
C ALA A 99 -9.37 3.00 -25.56
N ASP A 100 -8.22 3.09 -26.24
CA ASP A 100 -7.55 1.96 -26.89
C ASP A 100 -7.04 0.92 -25.85
N ALA A 101 -6.72 1.37 -24.62
CA ALA A 101 -6.42 0.48 -23.50
C ALA A 101 -7.65 -0.24 -22.91
N GLY A 102 -8.86 0.07 -23.40
CA GLY A 102 -10.12 -0.52 -22.96
C GLY A 102 -10.73 0.11 -21.70
N LEU A 103 -10.09 1.14 -21.13
CA LEU A 103 -10.52 1.76 -19.87
C LEU A 103 -11.88 2.46 -19.98
N LEU A 104 -12.19 3.06 -21.14
CA LEU A 104 -13.52 3.62 -21.40
C LEU A 104 -14.62 2.55 -21.31
N GLY A 105 -14.36 1.35 -21.82
CA GLY A 105 -15.31 0.24 -21.73
C GLY A 105 -15.62 -0.14 -20.27
N GLU A 106 -14.59 -0.18 -19.42
CA GLU A 106 -14.75 -0.49 -17.99
C GLU A 106 -15.56 0.57 -17.24
N VAL A 107 -15.31 1.85 -17.54
CA VAL A 107 -16.11 2.95 -16.98
C VAL A 107 -17.55 2.85 -17.47
N ALA A 108 -17.78 2.59 -18.75
CA ALA A 108 -19.12 2.44 -19.33
C ALA A 108 -19.92 1.30 -18.66
N GLU A 109 -19.28 0.17 -18.36
CA GLU A 109 -19.90 -0.95 -17.64
C GLU A 109 -20.22 -0.63 -16.15
N ALA A 110 -19.48 0.31 -15.55
CA ALA A 110 -19.67 0.71 -14.16
C ALA A 110 -20.69 1.85 -13.97
N LEU A 111 -20.90 2.67 -15.00
CA LEU A 111 -21.85 3.78 -15.00
C LEU A 111 -23.28 3.29 -14.81
N GLN A 112 -24.06 4.07 -14.09
CA GLN A 112 -25.50 3.86 -13.93
C GLN A 112 -26.29 5.14 -14.21
N PRO A 113 -27.60 5.02 -14.45
CA PRO A 113 -28.47 6.17 -14.58
C PRO A 113 -28.32 7.13 -13.39
N GLY A 114 -28.12 8.42 -13.69
CA GLY A 114 -27.94 9.48 -12.71
C GLY A 114 -26.50 9.71 -12.24
N ASP A 115 -25.53 8.88 -12.64
CA ASP A 115 -24.09 9.17 -12.42
C ASP A 115 -23.60 10.31 -13.34
N TYR A 116 -22.42 10.84 -13.03
CA TYR A 116 -21.76 11.89 -13.81
C TYR A 116 -20.43 11.37 -14.35
N LEU A 117 -20.05 11.79 -15.56
CA LEU A 117 -18.77 11.48 -16.16
C LEU A 117 -18.06 12.79 -16.53
N LEU A 118 -17.06 13.18 -15.76
CA LEU A 118 -16.17 14.31 -16.06
C LEU A 118 -15.04 13.82 -16.96
N ILE A 119 -14.89 14.42 -18.14
CA ILE A 119 -13.95 13.99 -19.18
C ILE A 119 -12.90 15.10 -19.39
N SER A 120 -11.64 14.84 -19.01
CA SER A 120 -10.56 15.84 -19.03
C SER A 120 -9.29 15.32 -19.71
N PHE A 121 -9.18 15.58 -21.02
CA PHE A 121 -8.04 15.19 -21.86
C PHE A 121 -7.50 16.39 -22.65
N GLY A 122 -6.33 16.23 -23.26
CA GLY A 122 -5.66 17.29 -24.04
C GLY A 122 -4.13 17.23 -23.92
N HIS A 123 -3.57 17.07 -22.70
CA HIS A 123 -2.13 17.20 -22.46
C HIS A 123 -1.28 16.21 -23.25
N ASN A 124 -1.77 14.98 -23.41
CA ASN A 124 -1.06 13.92 -24.13
C ASN A 124 -1.58 13.74 -25.55
N ASP A 125 -2.75 14.29 -25.87
CA ASP A 125 -3.32 14.32 -27.22
C ASP A 125 -2.48 15.21 -28.13
N GLU A 126 -1.86 16.27 -27.59
CA GLU A 126 -0.91 17.18 -28.26
C GLU A 126 0.36 16.50 -28.81
N LYS A 127 0.67 15.29 -28.35
CA LYS A 127 1.86 14.53 -28.77
C LYS A 127 1.63 13.84 -30.10
N VAL A 128 1.37 14.63 -31.14
CA VAL A 128 1.02 14.16 -32.50
C VAL A 128 2.10 13.29 -33.14
N GLU A 129 3.34 13.40 -32.67
CA GLU A 129 4.48 12.56 -33.04
C GLU A 129 4.44 11.15 -32.42
N ASP A 130 3.68 10.95 -31.35
CA ASP A 130 3.46 9.65 -30.72
C ASP A 130 2.14 9.06 -31.25
N PRO A 131 2.16 8.14 -32.22
CA PRO A 131 0.93 7.61 -32.82
C PRO A 131 0.05 6.84 -31.83
N SER A 132 0.58 6.43 -30.67
CA SER A 132 -0.19 5.76 -29.62
C SER A 132 -1.02 6.73 -28.79
N ARG A 133 -0.69 8.03 -28.80
CA ARG A 133 -1.32 9.07 -27.96
C ARG A 133 -1.90 10.23 -28.75
N GLY A 134 -1.16 10.71 -29.74
CA GLY A 134 -1.48 11.87 -30.54
C GLY A 134 -2.84 11.77 -31.21
N THR A 135 -3.57 12.88 -31.20
CA THR A 135 -4.80 13.05 -31.97
C THR A 135 -4.75 14.36 -32.74
N ASP A 136 -5.65 14.55 -33.69
CA ASP A 136 -5.85 15.82 -34.38
C ASP A 136 -7.04 16.53 -33.72
N PRO A 137 -6.89 17.79 -33.26
CA PRO A 137 -7.91 18.48 -32.47
C PRO A 137 -9.20 18.72 -33.25
N GLN A 138 -9.16 18.79 -34.58
CA GLN A 138 -10.34 19.05 -35.40
C GLN A 138 -11.09 17.79 -35.82
N THR A 139 -10.44 16.63 -35.75
CA THR A 139 -10.99 15.34 -36.19
C THR A 139 -10.93 14.30 -35.07
N THR A 140 -9.87 13.50 -35.02
CA THR A 140 -9.75 12.31 -34.16
C THR A 140 -9.90 12.62 -32.67
N PHE A 141 -9.48 13.80 -32.20
CA PHE A 141 -9.71 14.19 -30.80
C PHE A 141 -11.20 14.29 -30.47
N LYS A 142 -11.97 15.00 -31.31
CA LYS A 142 -13.42 15.14 -31.18
C LYS A 142 -14.12 13.79 -31.34
N GLU A 143 -13.65 12.94 -32.25
CA GLU A 143 -14.15 11.57 -32.41
C GLU A 143 -13.98 10.75 -31.13
N TYR A 144 -12.78 10.74 -30.53
CA TYR A 144 -12.52 10.01 -29.30
C TYR A 144 -13.36 10.57 -28.15
N LEU A 145 -13.37 11.89 -27.92
CA LEU A 145 -14.23 12.52 -26.90
C LEU A 145 -15.71 12.18 -27.11
N GLY A 146 -16.18 12.13 -28.37
CA GLY A 146 -17.52 11.69 -28.73
C GLY A 146 -17.86 10.31 -28.18
N ARG A 147 -16.93 9.35 -28.21
CA ARG A 147 -17.13 7.99 -27.65
C ARG A 147 -17.41 8.03 -26.14
N TYR A 148 -16.76 8.92 -25.38
CA TYR A 148 -17.02 9.08 -23.95
C TYR A 148 -18.41 9.64 -23.68
N LEU A 149 -18.83 10.63 -24.49
CA LEU A 149 -20.19 11.20 -24.42
C LEU A 149 -21.25 10.14 -24.72
N ASP A 150 -21.02 9.33 -25.76
CA ASP A 150 -21.94 8.28 -26.18
C ASP A 150 -22.06 7.18 -25.11
N ALA A 151 -20.93 6.78 -24.51
CA ALA A 151 -20.91 5.81 -23.41
C ALA A 151 -21.70 6.30 -22.18
N ALA A 152 -21.52 7.56 -21.79
CA ALA A 152 -22.29 8.15 -20.69
C ALA A 152 -23.79 8.20 -21.00
N SER A 153 -24.15 8.65 -22.22
CA SER A 153 -25.54 8.72 -22.66
C SER A 153 -26.21 7.34 -22.66
N ALA A 154 -25.53 6.32 -23.19
CA ALA A 154 -26.03 4.94 -23.23
C ALA A 154 -26.27 4.37 -21.81
N ALA A 155 -25.45 4.74 -20.83
CA ALA A 155 -25.61 4.35 -19.44
C ALA A 155 -26.63 5.19 -18.65
N GLY A 156 -27.23 6.23 -19.27
CA GLY A 156 -28.10 7.19 -18.58
C GLY A 156 -27.37 8.13 -17.61
N ALA A 157 -26.05 8.24 -17.75
CA ALA A 157 -25.19 9.15 -16.99
C ALA A 157 -25.12 10.53 -17.68
N LYS A 158 -24.78 11.56 -16.89
CA LYS A 158 -24.57 12.93 -17.40
C LYS A 158 -23.09 13.17 -17.67
N ALA A 159 -22.72 13.33 -18.93
CA ALA A 159 -21.36 13.73 -19.29
C ALA A 159 -21.12 15.22 -19.09
N VAL A 160 -19.90 15.58 -18.70
CA VAL A 160 -19.40 16.96 -18.64
C VAL A 160 -18.01 16.98 -19.26
N LEU A 161 -17.80 17.86 -20.23
CA LEU A 161 -16.48 18.09 -20.80
C LEU A 161 -15.71 19.09 -19.94
N VAL A 162 -14.43 18.80 -19.66
CA VAL A 162 -13.53 19.67 -18.90
C VAL A 162 -12.31 19.94 -19.78
N THR A 163 -12.05 21.22 -20.11
CA THR A 163 -10.87 21.57 -20.92
C THR A 163 -9.58 21.27 -20.15
N PRO A 164 -8.42 21.08 -20.82
CA PRO A 164 -7.17 20.78 -20.11
C PRO A 164 -6.73 21.97 -19.25
N VAL A 165 -6.33 21.71 -18.00
CA VAL A 165 -5.76 22.73 -17.09
C VAL A 165 -4.45 23.28 -17.65
N GLU A 166 -4.20 24.58 -17.57
CA GLU A 166 -2.96 25.18 -18.10
C GLU A 166 -1.72 24.69 -17.35
N ARG A 167 -0.64 24.43 -18.11
CA ARG A 167 0.68 24.16 -17.55
C ARG A 167 1.29 25.44 -16.96
N ARG A 168 2.23 25.30 -16.03
CA ARG A 168 2.96 26.44 -15.47
C ARG A 168 3.92 27.03 -16.51
N ARG A 169 3.43 27.99 -17.30
CA ARG A 169 4.20 28.70 -18.32
C ARG A 169 3.96 30.20 -18.24
N PHE A 170 5.05 30.96 -18.10
CA PHE A 170 5.02 32.42 -18.03
C PHE A 170 5.97 33.02 -19.06
N SER A 171 5.62 34.18 -19.60
CA SER A 171 6.54 35.01 -20.37
C SER A 171 7.62 35.62 -19.47
N ALA A 172 8.65 36.24 -20.06
CA ALA A 172 9.67 36.98 -19.32
C ALA A 172 9.10 38.16 -18.49
N LEU A 173 7.88 38.63 -18.81
CA LEU A 173 7.17 39.68 -18.06
C LEU A 173 6.22 39.11 -17.00
N GLY A 174 6.23 37.79 -16.74
CA GLY A 174 5.35 37.15 -15.76
C GLY A 174 3.91 36.95 -16.25
N VAL A 175 3.66 36.99 -17.56
CA VAL A 175 2.32 36.77 -18.13
C VAL A 175 2.07 35.28 -18.36
N ALA A 176 1.00 34.73 -17.81
CA ALA A 176 0.62 33.33 -18.01
C ALA A 176 0.28 33.04 -19.48
N GLN A 177 0.81 31.94 -20.02
CA GLN A 177 0.69 31.60 -21.45
C GLN A 177 -0.25 30.42 -21.67
N ASP A 178 -0.93 30.41 -22.82
CA ASP A 178 -1.66 29.22 -23.28
C ASP A 178 -0.68 28.10 -23.63
N THR A 179 -1.00 26.87 -23.25
CA THR A 179 -0.10 25.72 -23.44
C THR A 179 -0.68 24.59 -24.28
N HIS A 180 -1.95 24.70 -24.68
CA HIS A 180 -2.70 23.59 -25.29
C HIS A 180 -3.17 23.81 -26.74
N GLY A 181 -2.72 24.86 -27.40
CA GLY A 181 -3.04 25.14 -28.80
C GLY A 181 -4.55 25.09 -29.11
N ALA A 182 -4.94 24.28 -30.10
CA ALA A 182 -6.32 24.18 -30.57
C ALA A 182 -7.23 23.23 -29.76
N TYR A 183 -6.69 22.47 -28.80
CA TYR A 183 -7.44 21.43 -28.07
C TYR A 183 -8.56 21.99 -27.18
N PRO A 184 -8.37 23.07 -26.39
CA PRO A 184 -9.46 23.65 -25.60
C PRO A 184 -10.63 24.11 -26.49
N GLN A 185 -10.33 24.70 -27.65
CA GLN A 185 -11.35 25.17 -28.58
C GLN A 185 -12.13 24.00 -29.20
N ALA A 186 -11.45 22.90 -29.54
CA ALA A 186 -12.10 21.68 -30.02
C ALA A 186 -13.10 21.10 -29.01
N ILE A 187 -12.77 21.12 -27.71
CA ILE A 187 -13.68 20.68 -26.64
C ILE A 187 -14.89 21.60 -26.53
N LYS A 188 -14.69 22.93 -26.60
CA LYS A 188 -15.78 23.92 -26.56
C LYS A 188 -16.78 23.72 -27.71
N GLU A 189 -16.27 23.52 -28.92
CA GLU A 189 -17.07 23.25 -30.11
C GLU A 189 -17.84 21.92 -30.00
N LEU A 190 -17.20 20.88 -29.48
CA LEU A 190 -17.86 19.60 -29.25
C LEU A 190 -18.96 19.73 -28.17
N ALA A 191 -18.68 20.42 -27.06
CA ALA A 191 -19.67 20.69 -26.02
C ALA A 191 -20.91 21.39 -26.58
N ALA A 192 -20.70 22.47 -27.34
CA ALA A 192 -21.78 23.23 -27.97
C ALA A 192 -22.58 22.39 -28.97
N SER A 193 -21.91 21.65 -29.86
CA SER A 193 -22.59 20.83 -30.88
C SER A 193 -23.37 19.66 -30.30
N ARG A 194 -22.91 19.08 -29.19
CA ARG A 194 -23.57 17.95 -28.50
C ARG A 194 -24.54 18.41 -27.41
N GLY A 195 -24.59 19.70 -27.09
CA GLY A 195 -25.41 20.26 -26.01
C GLY A 195 -25.05 19.72 -24.63
N VAL A 196 -23.76 19.41 -24.39
CA VAL A 196 -23.28 18.89 -23.10
C VAL A 196 -22.64 20.00 -22.26
N PRO A 197 -22.76 19.96 -20.91
CA PRO A 197 -22.12 20.93 -20.03
C PRO A 197 -20.59 20.99 -20.20
N LEU A 198 -20.04 22.18 -19.99
CA LEU A 198 -18.61 22.46 -20.13
C LEU A 198 -18.06 23.14 -18.86
N VAL A 199 -16.92 22.65 -18.40
CA VAL A 199 -16.04 23.35 -17.45
C VAL A 199 -14.83 23.86 -18.23
N ASP A 200 -14.71 25.18 -18.40
CA ASP A 200 -13.58 25.80 -19.10
C ASP A 200 -12.37 25.98 -18.16
N LEU A 201 -11.81 24.85 -17.75
CA LEU A 201 -10.69 24.78 -16.82
C LEU A 201 -9.43 25.45 -17.37
N THR A 202 -9.19 25.42 -18.69
CA THR A 202 -8.10 26.15 -19.35
C THR A 202 -8.17 27.63 -19.01
N ALA A 203 -9.31 28.29 -19.25
CA ALA A 203 -9.47 29.72 -18.96
C ALA A 203 -9.31 30.03 -17.46
N SER A 204 -10.04 29.30 -16.61
CA SER A 204 -10.02 29.58 -15.17
C SER A 204 -8.66 29.30 -14.51
N SER A 205 -7.92 28.29 -15.00
CA SER A 205 -6.57 27.99 -14.47
C SER A 205 -5.54 29.00 -14.95
N LYS A 206 -5.62 29.49 -16.20
CA LYS A 206 -4.77 30.58 -16.68
C LYS A 206 -4.92 31.83 -15.83
N GLU A 207 -6.16 32.20 -15.49
CA GLU A 207 -6.46 33.33 -14.61
C GLU A 207 -5.86 33.14 -13.21
N LEU A 208 -6.01 31.94 -12.63
CA LEU A 208 -5.39 31.60 -11.35
C LEU A 208 -3.86 31.71 -11.40
N TRP A 209 -3.23 31.14 -12.43
CA TRP A 209 -1.78 31.23 -12.62
C TRP A 209 -1.31 32.66 -12.82
N GLN A 210 -2.04 33.47 -13.58
CA GLN A 210 -1.74 34.89 -13.77
C GLN A 210 -1.82 35.66 -12.44
N LYS A 211 -2.84 35.36 -11.62
CA LYS A 211 -3.02 35.99 -10.30
C LYS A 211 -1.91 35.63 -9.32
N LEU A 212 -1.48 34.37 -9.32
CA LEU A 212 -0.44 33.87 -8.41
C LEU A 212 0.97 34.23 -8.86
N GLY A 213 1.18 34.40 -10.17
CA GLY A 213 2.49 34.67 -10.77
C GLY A 213 3.46 33.48 -10.72
N PRO A 214 4.67 33.64 -11.28
CA PRO A 214 5.68 32.58 -11.30
C PRO A 214 6.03 32.07 -9.90
N GLU A 215 6.28 32.95 -8.94
CA GLU A 215 6.71 32.57 -7.60
C GLU A 215 5.58 31.88 -6.82
N GLY A 216 4.37 32.45 -6.84
CA GLY A 216 3.22 31.93 -6.10
C GLY A 216 2.73 30.57 -6.60
N THR A 217 3.01 30.21 -7.86
CA THR A 217 2.65 28.91 -8.43
C THR A 217 3.59 27.78 -8.05
N THR A 218 4.77 28.04 -7.46
CA THR A 218 5.72 26.99 -7.07
C THR A 218 5.16 26.03 -6.01
N SER A 219 4.30 26.51 -5.12
CA SER A 219 3.60 25.66 -4.12
C SER A 219 2.45 24.84 -4.70
N HIS A 220 1.99 25.17 -5.90
CA HIS A 220 0.87 24.50 -6.57
C HIS A 220 1.36 23.37 -7.48
N PHE A 221 2.45 23.61 -8.21
CA PHE A 221 3.06 22.62 -9.07
C PHE A 221 4.07 21.74 -8.31
N LEU A 222 4.41 20.58 -8.87
CA LEU A 222 5.31 19.58 -8.29
C LEU A 222 6.76 20.09 -8.33
N HIS A 223 7.04 21.03 -7.44
CA HIS A 223 8.33 21.63 -7.18
C HIS A 223 8.70 21.29 -5.74
N ALA A 224 9.80 20.56 -5.56
CA ALA A 224 10.35 20.24 -4.25
C ALA A 224 11.87 20.43 -4.26
N THR A 225 12.41 21.02 -3.21
CA THR A 225 13.86 21.06 -3.02
C THR A 225 14.38 19.69 -2.56
N PRO A 226 15.67 19.38 -2.78
CA PRO A 226 16.27 18.15 -2.26
C PRO A 226 16.02 17.98 -0.75
N GLY A 227 15.61 16.78 -0.34
CA GLY A 227 15.29 16.45 1.04
C GLY A 227 13.96 16.99 1.58
N GLN A 228 13.20 17.80 0.82
CA GLN A 228 11.91 18.33 1.28
C GLN A 228 10.86 17.22 1.48
N TYR A 229 10.83 16.24 0.57
CA TYR A 229 9.94 15.08 0.66
C TYR A 229 10.74 13.79 0.50
N PRO A 230 10.53 12.77 1.33
CA PRO A 230 11.22 11.47 1.22
C PRO A 230 11.05 10.80 -0.15
N GLN A 231 9.92 11.02 -0.82
CA GLN A 231 9.60 10.48 -2.14
C GLN A 231 10.37 11.19 -3.26
N TYR A 232 10.91 12.38 -3.00
CA TYR A 232 11.69 13.20 -3.92
C TYR A 232 13.02 13.59 -3.27
N PRO A 233 13.90 12.61 -2.97
CA PRO A 233 15.12 12.85 -2.19
C PRO A 233 16.06 13.85 -2.87
N ASN A 234 16.09 13.86 -4.20
CA ASN A 234 16.89 14.78 -5.03
C ASN A 234 16.12 16.05 -5.42
N GLY A 235 14.92 16.27 -4.88
CA GLY A 235 14.01 17.30 -5.34
C GLY A 235 13.36 16.96 -6.68
N VAL A 236 12.47 17.85 -7.14
CA VAL A 236 11.80 17.76 -8.44
C VAL A 236 11.37 19.15 -8.88
N THR A 237 11.40 19.42 -10.18
CA THR A 237 10.84 20.64 -10.78
C THR A 237 9.98 20.24 -11.97
N ASP A 238 8.67 20.22 -11.77
CA ASP A 238 7.69 19.80 -12.77
C ASP A 238 6.60 20.87 -12.92
N ASN A 239 6.47 21.42 -14.12
CA ASN A 239 5.53 22.50 -14.46
C ASN A 239 4.18 22.00 -14.99
N THR A 240 3.89 20.70 -14.90
CA THR A 240 2.63 20.09 -15.37
C THR A 240 1.85 19.47 -14.21
N HIS A 241 2.51 18.73 -13.33
CA HIS A 241 1.82 18.03 -12.24
C HIS A 241 1.73 18.88 -10.99
N PHE A 242 0.74 18.61 -10.14
CA PHE A 242 0.48 19.38 -8.94
C PHE A 242 1.02 18.73 -7.68
N GLN A 243 1.32 19.55 -6.67
CA GLN A 243 1.29 19.12 -5.28
C GLN A 243 -0.17 19.07 -4.79
N ALA A 244 -0.41 18.50 -3.61
CA ALA A 244 -1.73 18.48 -2.97
C ALA A 244 -2.44 19.84 -2.96
N GLN A 245 -1.70 20.93 -2.72
CA GLN A 245 -2.23 22.30 -2.75
C GLN A 245 -2.74 22.70 -4.14
N GLY A 246 -1.95 22.46 -5.20
CA GLY A 246 -2.37 22.76 -6.56
C GLY A 246 -3.53 21.89 -7.04
N ALA A 247 -3.52 20.61 -6.65
CA ALA A 247 -4.61 19.70 -6.94
C ALA A 247 -5.94 20.19 -6.34
N LEU A 248 -5.93 20.65 -5.08
CA LEU A 248 -7.11 21.23 -4.44
C LEU A 248 -7.53 22.54 -5.12
N ALA A 249 -6.60 23.43 -5.44
CA ALA A 249 -6.91 24.70 -6.10
C ALA A 249 -7.57 24.48 -7.47
N VAL A 250 -7.06 23.52 -8.27
CA VAL A 250 -7.65 23.17 -9.56
C VAL A 250 -9.00 22.46 -9.39
N ALA A 251 -9.15 21.60 -8.36
CA ALA A 251 -10.43 20.99 -8.04
C ALA A 251 -11.50 22.04 -7.67
N GLN A 252 -11.13 23.12 -6.98
CA GLN A 252 -12.03 24.25 -6.69
C GLN A 252 -12.50 24.95 -7.98
N LEU A 253 -11.62 25.13 -8.97
CA LEU A 253 -12.01 25.66 -10.28
C LEU A 253 -13.00 24.75 -11.00
N VAL A 254 -12.78 23.43 -10.94
CA VAL A 254 -13.70 22.44 -11.51
C VAL A 254 -15.06 22.50 -10.82
N VAL A 255 -15.09 22.56 -9.48
CA VAL A 255 -16.33 22.71 -8.71
C VAL A 255 -17.08 23.99 -9.06
N ALA A 256 -16.37 25.13 -9.13
CA ALA A 256 -16.97 26.41 -9.51
C ALA A 256 -17.57 26.35 -10.93
N GLY A 257 -16.85 25.73 -11.87
CA GLY A 257 -17.36 25.50 -13.22
C GLY A 257 -18.59 24.58 -13.25
N LEU A 258 -18.61 23.52 -12.45
CA LEU A 258 -19.77 22.63 -12.33
C LEU A 258 -20.99 23.34 -11.73
N GLN A 259 -20.80 24.15 -10.69
CA GLN A 259 -21.86 24.94 -10.05
C GLN A 259 -22.46 26.01 -10.98
N ALA A 260 -21.67 26.53 -11.93
CA ALA A 260 -22.14 27.45 -12.95
C ALA A 260 -23.00 26.76 -14.04
N GLN A 261 -23.00 25.43 -14.11
CA GLN A 261 -23.76 24.67 -15.10
C GLN A 261 -25.12 24.21 -14.55
N PRO A 262 -26.18 24.18 -15.37
CA PRO A 262 -27.50 23.64 -14.97
C PRO A 262 -27.48 22.17 -14.55
N ALA A 263 -26.38 21.47 -14.83
CA ALA A 263 -26.26 20.04 -14.61
C ALA A 263 -25.90 19.64 -13.18
N ALA A 264 -25.27 20.51 -12.37
CA ALA A 264 -24.87 20.18 -11.00
C ALA A 264 -26.06 20.30 -10.03
N PRO A 265 -26.45 19.24 -9.32
CA PRO A 265 -27.51 19.33 -8.32
C PRO A 265 -27.11 20.25 -7.15
N PRO A 266 -28.02 21.10 -6.64
CA PRO A 266 -27.74 21.93 -5.48
C PRO A 266 -27.26 21.13 -4.27
N GLY A 267 -26.28 21.67 -3.53
CA GLY A 267 -25.80 21.10 -2.26
C GLY A 267 -24.81 19.94 -2.40
N TRP A 268 -24.36 19.59 -3.61
CA TRP A 268 -23.31 18.58 -3.81
C TRP A 268 -21.94 19.02 -3.33
N PHE A 269 -21.63 20.31 -3.42
CA PHE A 269 -20.32 20.83 -3.09
C PHE A 269 -20.39 21.71 -1.84
N ARG A 270 -19.31 21.71 -1.07
CA ARG A 270 -19.15 22.50 0.14
C ARG A 270 -17.77 23.15 0.14
N GLU A 271 -17.71 24.35 0.70
CA GLU A 271 -16.41 24.95 1.04
C GLU A 271 -15.81 24.20 2.23
N PRO A 272 -14.51 23.82 2.18
CA PRO A 272 -13.82 23.28 3.34
C PRO A 272 -13.81 24.31 4.47
N GLY A 273 -14.34 23.96 5.63
CA GLY A 273 -14.27 24.83 6.82
C GLY A 273 -12.85 24.83 7.41
N GLY A 274 -12.35 26.02 7.81
CA GLY A 274 -11.06 26.18 8.48
C GLY A 274 -9.83 26.07 7.56
N THR A 275 -8.63 26.09 8.15
CA THR A 275 -7.35 25.93 7.44
C THR A 275 -7.11 24.45 7.16
N LEU A 276 -7.58 23.95 6.01
CA LEU A 276 -7.34 22.58 5.57
C LEU A 276 -5.90 22.44 5.05
N ASP A 277 -5.10 21.51 5.59
CA ASP A 277 -3.86 21.05 4.94
C ASP A 277 -4.21 19.95 3.90
N PRO A 278 -4.13 20.23 2.59
CA PRO A 278 -4.54 19.26 1.57
C PRO A 278 -3.62 18.04 1.54
N LEU A 279 -2.35 18.18 1.92
CA LEU A 279 -1.40 17.09 1.89
C LEU A 279 -1.78 15.97 2.86
N SER A 280 -2.31 16.36 4.02
CA SER A 280 -2.81 15.45 5.05
C SER A 280 -4.28 15.05 4.85
N ALA A 281 -5.07 15.89 4.19
CA ALA A 281 -6.50 15.65 3.98
C ALA A 281 -6.82 14.77 2.77
N ILE A 282 -6.04 14.87 1.68
CA ILE A 282 -6.25 14.04 0.48
C ILE A 282 -6.05 12.57 0.84
N TYR A 283 -6.92 11.72 0.30
CA TYR A 283 -6.73 10.28 0.35
C TYR A 283 -5.61 9.83 -0.61
N TRP A 284 -4.62 9.13 -0.07
CA TRP A 284 -3.48 8.58 -0.80
C TRP A 284 -3.63 7.07 -0.92
N PRO A 285 -4.16 6.54 -2.04
CA PRO A 285 -4.35 5.10 -2.19
C PRO A 285 -3.02 4.35 -2.20
N SER A 286 -3.05 3.07 -1.81
CA SER A 286 -1.87 2.20 -1.86
C SER A 286 -1.45 1.88 -3.30
N GLU A 287 -2.43 1.75 -4.20
CA GLU A 287 -2.28 1.59 -5.64
C GLU A 287 -3.19 2.59 -6.37
N ARG A 288 -2.79 3.09 -7.54
CA ARG A 288 -3.68 3.96 -8.31
C ARG A 288 -4.91 3.16 -8.77
N PRO A 289 -6.12 3.73 -8.75
CA PRO A 289 -7.35 3.02 -9.13
C PRO A 289 -7.29 2.34 -10.52
N VAL A 290 -6.63 2.99 -11.49
CA VAL A 290 -6.50 2.46 -12.86
C VAL A 290 -5.41 1.38 -12.99
N ASP A 291 -4.42 1.36 -12.10
CA ASP A 291 -3.27 0.46 -12.18
C ASP A 291 -3.63 -0.94 -11.64
N LYS A 292 -4.35 -1.73 -12.44
CA LYS A 292 -4.65 -3.14 -12.12
C LYS A 292 -3.36 -3.92 -11.91
N PRO A 293 -3.22 -4.81 -10.92
CA PRO A 293 -1.98 -5.58 -10.75
C PRO A 293 -1.61 -6.42 -11.97
N LEU A 294 -0.31 -6.59 -12.26
CA LEU A 294 0.19 -7.62 -13.17
C LEU A 294 0.08 -8.95 -12.44
N VAL A 295 -0.71 -9.89 -12.94
CA VAL A 295 -0.87 -11.19 -12.31
C VAL A 295 0.01 -12.22 -13.02
N LEU A 296 0.94 -12.81 -12.27
CA LEU A 296 1.75 -13.95 -12.67
C LEU A 296 1.32 -15.16 -11.84
N THR A 297 1.31 -16.34 -12.44
CA THR A 297 0.87 -17.59 -11.78
C THR A 297 1.99 -18.61 -11.74
N VAL A 298 2.17 -19.25 -10.58
CA VAL A 298 3.22 -20.23 -10.31
C VAL A 298 2.61 -21.55 -9.87
N GLY A 299 3.20 -22.67 -10.34
CA GLY A 299 2.82 -24.02 -9.95
C GLY A 299 1.94 -24.72 -10.98
N ASN A 300 1.18 -25.73 -10.55
CA ASN A 300 0.37 -26.56 -11.44
C ASN A 300 -0.62 -25.73 -12.28
N GLY A 301 -0.48 -25.77 -13.61
CA GLY A 301 -1.29 -24.98 -14.55
C GLY A 301 -0.99 -23.48 -14.55
N GLY A 302 0.08 -23.04 -13.87
CA GLY A 302 0.57 -21.67 -13.88
C GLY A 302 1.48 -21.35 -15.07
N GLN A 303 1.77 -20.07 -15.24
CA GLN A 303 2.71 -19.57 -16.26
C GLN A 303 4.17 -19.96 -15.98
N PHE A 304 4.53 -20.12 -14.70
CA PHE A 304 5.87 -20.45 -14.26
C PHE A 304 5.85 -21.70 -13.37
N SER A 305 6.88 -22.53 -13.48
CA SER A 305 7.07 -23.68 -12.59
C SER A 305 7.73 -23.31 -11.27
N THR A 306 8.42 -22.17 -11.20
CA THR A 306 9.14 -21.70 -10.01
C THR A 306 8.77 -20.26 -9.66
N VAL A 307 8.90 -19.91 -8.38
CA VAL A 307 8.63 -18.55 -7.89
C VAL A 307 9.71 -17.60 -8.35
N GLN A 308 10.99 -18.00 -8.37
CA GLN A 308 12.06 -17.12 -8.85
C GLN A 308 11.85 -16.71 -10.31
N ALA A 309 11.41 -17.63 -11.19
CA ALA A 309 11.16 -17.29 -12.60
C ALA A 309 10.03 -16.25 -12.75
N ALA A 310 8.99 -16.31 -11.90
CA ALA A 310 7.95 -15.28 -11.87
C ALA A 310 8.48 -13.94 -11.33
N VAL A 311 9.36 -13.97 -10.33
CA VAL A 311 10.05 -12.76 -9.84
C VAL A 311 10.90 -12.16 -10.97
N ASP A 312 11.62 -12.97 -11.73
CA ASP A 312 12.48 -12.53 -12.84
C ASP A 312 11.66 -11.89 -13.98
N ALA A 313 10.45 -12.38 -14.23
CA ALA A 313 9.52 -11.81 -15.21
C ALA A 313 8.83 -10.51 -14.73
N ALA A 314 8.83 -10.21 -13.44
CA ALA A 314 8.24 -8.98 -12.92
C ALA A 314 9.04 -7.74 -13.42
N PRO A 315 8.38 -6.68 -13.94
CA PRO A 315 9.06 -5.51 -14.48
C PRO A 315 9.86 -4.76 -13.40
N ALA A 316 11.07 -4.31 -13.75
CA ALA A 316 11.88 -3.46 -12.89
C ALA A 316 11.28 -2.04 -12.80
N ASN A 317 11.41 -1.42 -11.63
CA ASN A 317 10.99 -0.05 -11.31
C ASN A 317 9.50 0.21 -11.62
N SER A 318 8.68 -0.84 -11.57
CA SER A 318 7.25 -0.76 -11.86
C SER A 318 6.53 0.10 -10.83
N THR A 319 5.71 1.05 -11.28
CA THR A 319 4.76 1.76 -10.41
C THR A 319 3.51 0.92 -10.12
N ARG A 320 3.28 -0.14 -10.92
CA ARG A 320 2.17 -1.08 -10.86
C ARG A 320 2.57 -2.32 -10.05
N ARG A 321 1.72 -2.76 -9.12
CA ARG A 321 1.91 -4.01 -8.36
C ARG A 321 2.00 -5.25 -9.26
N THR A 322 2.93 -6.14 -8.94
CA THR A 322 2.98 -7.50 -9.53
C THR A 322 2.54 -8.52 -8.49
N GLU A 323 1.42 -9.20 -8.73
CA GLU A 323 0.93 -10.32 -7.93
C GLU A 323 1.43 -11.65 -8.49
N ILE A 324 2.28 -12.33 -7.74
CA ILE A 324 2.71 -13.70 -8.00
C ILE A 324 1.81 -14.63 -7.18
N ARG A 325 0.87 -15.27 -7.86
CA ARG A 325 -0.11 -16.20 -7.27
C ARG A 325 0.42 -17.61 -7.35
N ILE A 326 0.64 -18.22 -6.19
CA ILE A 326 1.38 -19.49 -6.05
C ILE A 326 0.38 -20.59 -5.69
N ALA A 327 0.26 -21.60 -6.55
CA ALA A 327 -0.59 -22.76 -6.30
C ALA A 327 -0.04 -23.62 -5.13
N PRO A 328 -0.90 -24.43 -4.47
CA PRO A 328 -0.45 -25.40 -3.47
C PRO A 328 0.73 -26.26 -3.95
N GLY A 329 1.72 -26.43 -3.09
CA GLY A 329 2.94 -27.18 -3.36
C GLY A 329 4.13 -26.74 -2.49
N THR A 330 5.18 -27.56 -2.51
CA THR A 330 6.48 -27.24 -1.91
C THR A 330 7.45 -26.83 -3.01
N TYR A 331 7.94 -25.60 -2.94
CA TYR A 331 8.85 -24.98 -3.89
C TYR A 331 10.22 -24.90 -3.25
N ARG A 332 11.08 -25.86 -3.61
CA ARG A 332 12.47 -25.92 -3.12
C ARG A 332 13.39 -25.13 -4.04
N GLU A 333 13.62 -23.86 -3.70
CA GLU A 333 14.45 -22.94 -4.47
C GLU A 333 14.90 -21.76 -3.60
N LEU A 334 16.00 -21.13 -4.00
CA LEU A 334 16.43 -19.85 -3.43
C LEU A 334 15.70 -18.72 -4.15
N ILE A 335 15.06 -17.83 -3.39
CA ILE A 335 14.23 -16.74 -3.95
C ILE A 335 14.79 -15.39 -3.52
N ARG A 336 14.95 -14.47 -4.48
CA ARG A 336 15.33 -13.08 -4.23
C ARG A 336 14.44 -12.11 -5.01
N VAL A 337 13.73 -11.25 -4.29
CA VAL A 337 13.08 -10.05 -4.85
C VAL A 337 14.05 -8.87 -4.73
N PRO A 338 14.68 -8.42 -5.82
CA PRO A 338 15.69 -7.36 -5.78
C PRO A 338 15.08 -5.98 -5.51
N ALA A 339 15.89 -5.03 -5.04
CA ALA A 339 15.47 -3.68 -4.66
C ALA A 339 14.80 -2.90 -5.80
N ASN A 340 15.19 -3.16 -7.05
CA ASN A 340 14.61 -2.55 -8.24
C ASN A 340 13.28 -3.21 -8.68
N LYS A 341 12.72 -4.15 -7.92
CA LYS A 341 11.39 -4.74 -8.16
C LYS A 341 10.47 -4.42 -6.97
N PRO A 342 10.04 -3.15 -6.82
CA PRO A 342 9.12 -2.76 -5.77
C PRO A 342 7.72 -3.37 -6.01
N ARG A 343 6.88 -3.38 -4.99
CA ARG A 343 5.45 -3.74 -5.09
C ARG A 343 5.21 -5.15 -5.65
N VAL A 344 6.05 -6.11 -5.25
CA VAL A 344 5.81 -7.53 -5.53
C VAL A 344 4.95 -8.12 -4.41
N SER A 345 3.98 -8.94 -4.78
CA SER A 345 3.13 -9.68 -3.84
C SER A 345 3.24 -11.18 -4.06
N PHE A 346 3.48 -11.95 -3.00
CA PHE A 346 3.36 -13.41 -3.01
C PHE A 346 2.01 -13.81 -2.39
N ILE A 347 1.16 -14.46 -3.16
CA ILE A 347 -0.19 -14.83 -2.75
C ILE A 347 -0.35 -16.35 -2.86
N GLY A 348 -0.32 -17.04 -1.73
CA GLY A 348 -0.58 -18.48 -1.70
C GLY A 348 -2.06 -18.78 -1.94
N ARG A 349 -2.33 -19.72 -2.85
CA ARG A 349 -3.69 -20.08 -3.31
C ARG A 349 -4.27 -21.31 -2.63
N GLY A 350 -3.62 -21.82 -1.59
CA GLY A 350 -4.14 -22.89 -0.74
C GLY A 350 -5.27 -22.46 0.18
N GLN A 351 -5.88 -23.42 0.87
CA GLN A 351 -6.87 -23.16 1.91
C GLN A 351 -6.21 -22.60 3.19
N ALA A 352 -4.95 -22.98 3.43
CA ALA A 352 -4.18 -22.58 4.61
C ALA A 352 -2.71 -22.27 4.20
N PRO A 353 -1.94 -21.53 5.02
CA PRO A 353 -0.57 -21.17 4.66
C PRO A 353 0.39 -22.37 4.56
N GLU A 354 0.04 -23.52 5.13
CA GLU A 354 0.78 -24.77 5.04
C GLU A 354 0.75 -25.38 3.63
N ASP A 355 -0.26 -25.05 2.83
CA ASP A 355 -0.45 -25.64 1.51
C ASP A 355 0.57 -25.12 0.48
N VAL A 356 1.21 -23.97 0.75
CA VAL A 356 2.19 -23.33 -0.13
C VAL A 356 3.47 -23.09 0.65
N VAL A 357 4.52 -23.85 0.36
CA VAL A 357 5.78 -23.81 1.12
C VAL A 357 6.93 -23.39 0.22
N LEU A 358 7.59 -22.28 0.57
CA LEU A 358 8.83 -21.81 -0.05
C LEU A 358 9.99 -22.20 0.86
N VAL A 359 10.88 -23.08 0.39
CA VAL A 359 11.85 -23.75 1.27
C VAL A 359 13.23 -23.90 0.65
N TYR A 360 14.26 -23.79 1.48
CA TYR A 360 15.61 -24.26 1.20
C TYR A 360 16.30 -24.65 2.51
N ASN A 361 17.56 -25.11 2.47
CA ASN A 361 18.25 -25.65 3.64
C ASN A 361 19.69 -25.13 3.82
N ASN A 362 20.00 -23.93 3.31
CA ASN A 362 21.32 -23.36 3.56
C ASN A 362 21.43 -22.96 5.04
N ALA A 363 22.55 -23.31 5.66
CA ALA A 363 23.02 -22.72 6.91
C ALA A 363 24.17 -21.75 6.61
N SER A 364 24.53 -20.91 7.59
CA SER A 364 25.62 -19.95 7.47
C SER A 364 26.97 -20.62 7.21
N GLY A 365 27.16 -21.85 7.70
CA GLY A 365 28.31 -22.70 7.46
C GLY A 365 28.28 -23.47 6.14
N THR A 366 27.15 -23.47 5.40
CA THR A 366 27.07 -24.16 4.12
C THR A 366 28.08 -23.56 3.13
N PRO A 367 28.96 -24.37 2.50
CA PRO A 367 29.90 -23.88 1.49
C PRO A 367 29.17 -23.36 0.25
N LYS A 368 29.69 -22.28 -0.32
CA LYS A 368 29.22 -21.78 -1.62
C LYS A 368 29.74 -22.68 -2.74
N PRO A 369 28.93 -22.94 -3.79
CA PRO A 369 29.35 -23.77 -4.92
C PRO A 369 30.59 -23.25 -5.66
N ASP A 370 30.85 -21.95 -5.59
CA ASP A 370 31.98 -21.29 -6.25
C ASP A 370 33.30 -21.36 -5.45
N GLY A 371 33.29 -21.96 -4.26
CA GLY A 371 34.46 -22.10 -3.41
C GLY A 371 34.89 -20.83 -2.68
N THR A 372 34.12 -19.73 -2.75
CA THR A 372 34.48 -18.43 -2.14
C THR A 372 34.24 -18.35 -0.62
N GLY A 373 34.08 -19.50 0.04
CA GLY A 373 33.79 -19.62 1.48
C GLY A 373 32.36 -20.11 1.75
N THR A 374 31.80 -19.72 2.89
CA THR A 374 30.43 -20.13 3.27
C THR A 374 29.41 -19.02 2.99
N TYR A 375 28.13 -19.37 3.04
CA TYR A 375 27.04 -18.41 2.82
C TYR A 375 26.99 -17.30 3.88
N GLY A 376 27.39 -17.58 5.12
CA GLY A 376 27.14 -16.70 6.27
C GLY A 376 25.64 -16.58 6.57
N THR A 377 25.26 -15.96 7.69
CA THR A 377 23.85 -15.88 8.12
C THR A 377 22.97 -15.22 7.06
N GLY A 378 23.33 -14.03 6.56
CA GLY A 378 22.52 -13.35 5.55
C GLY A 378 22.43 -14.10 4.21
N GLY A 379 23.44 -14.91 3.88
CA GLY A 379 23.44 -15.73 2.65
C GLY A 379 22.74 -17.09 2.80
N SER A 380 22.43 -17.51 4.03
CA SER A 380 21.74 -18.79 4.28
C SER A 380 20.23 -18.73 4.02
N THR A 381 19.72 -17.53 3.72
CA THR A 381 18.32 -17.24 3.46
C THR A 381 17.71 -18.09 2.36
N SER A 382 16.54 -18.68 2.64
CA SER A 382 15.69 -19.31 1.62
C SER A 382 14.98 -18.27 0.74
N VAL A 383 14.38 -17.24 1.36
CA VAL A 383 13.71 -16.14 0.64
C VAL A 383 14.17 -14.76 1.10
N ARG A 384 14.75 -13.97 0.20
CA ARG A 384 15.24 -12.61 0.45
C ARG A 384 14.40 -11.56 -0.28
N ILE A 385 13.95 -10.54 0.44
CA ILE A 385 13.13 -9.44 -0.06
C ILE A 385 13.87 -8.11 0.13
N ASP A 386 14.48 -7.60 -0.93
CA ASP A 386 15.11 -6.28 -0.96
C ASP A 386 14.15 -5.19 -1.50
N GLY A 387 13.14 -5.56 -2.28
CA GLY A 387 12.16 -4.64 -2.88
C GLY A 387 11.19 -4.04 -1.86
N PRO A 388 10.95 -2.72 -1.87
CA PRO A 388 9.97 -2.09 -0.97
C PRO A 388 8.53 -2.38 -1.37
N ASP A 389 7.58 -2.12 -0.46
CA ASP A 389 6.14 -2.33 -0.65
C ASP A 389 5.75 -3.80 -0.96
N PHE A 390 6.57 -4.73 -0.45
CA PHE A 390 6.34 -6.17 -0.58
C PHE A 390 5.12 -6.62 0.21
N THR A 391 4.40 -7.63 -0.30
CA THR A 391 3.31 -8.26 0.44
C THR A 391 3.38 -9.78 0.35
N ALA A 392 3.15 -10.47 1.45
CA ALA A 392 2.96 -11.92 1.46
C ALA A 392 1.65 -12.30 2.18
N VAL A 393 0.87 -13.19 1.57
CA VAL A 393 -0.40 -13.68 2.13
C VAL A 393 -0.53 -15.19 1.97
N ASN A 394 -0.92 -15.87 3.04
CA ASN A 394 -1.37 -17.27 3.03
C ASN A 394 -0.35 -18.26 2.46
N LEU A 395 0.89 -18.24 2.98
CA LEU A 395 1.96 -19.16 2.58
C LEU A 395 2.99 -19.34 3.70
N THR A 396 3.88 -20.31 3.52
CA THR A 396 4.97 -20.63 4.43
C THR A 396 6.33 -20.28 3.81
N PHE A 397 7.16 -19.55 4.55
CA PHE A 397 8.59 -19.44 4.35
C PHE A 397 9.29 -20.41 5.30
N SER A 398 10.22 -21.22 4.82
CA SER A 398 10.92 -22.19 5.65
C SER A 398 12.39 -22.28 5.31
N ASN A 399 13.22 -22.45 6.33
CA ASN A 399 14.54 -23.04 6.19
C ASN A 399 14.53 -24.39 6.91
N ASP A 400 14.72 -25.47 6.16
CA ASP A 400 14.67 -26.83 6.69
C ASP A 400 16.06 -27.44 6.91
N PHE A 401 17.05 -26.61 7.26
CA PHE A 401 18.37 -27.07 7.68
C PHE A 401 18.27 -28.02 8.89
N ASP A 402 18.73 -29.25 8.70
CA ASP A 402 18.72 -30.30 9.71
C ASP A 402 20.03 -30.28 10.52
N GLU A 403 19.97 -29.76 11.75
CA GLU A 403 21.13 -29.72 12.64
C GLU A 403 21.60 -31.10 13.09
N ALA A 404 20.68 -32.07 13.23
CA ALA A 404 21.00 -33.42 13.67
C ALA A 404 21.73 -34.20 12.58
N ALA A 405 21.39 -33.95 11.31
CA ALA A 405 22.12 -34.46 10.16
C ALA A 405 23.48 -33.77 9.93
N ASN A 406 23.74 -32.63 10.58
CA ASN A 406 24.97 -31.83 10.41
C ASN A 406 25.69 -31.55 11.74
N PRO A 407 26.05 -32.58 12.53
CA PRO A 407 26.58 -32.40 13.89
C PRO A 407 27.95 -31.70 13.92
N ASP A 408 28.74 -31.77 12.85
CA ASP A 408 30.06 -31.15 12.79
C ASP A 408 30.04 -29.67 12.36
N MET A 409 28.91 -29.19 11.82
CA MET A 409 28.80 -27.80 11.37
C MET A 409 28.69 -26.89 12.59
N LYS A 410 29.66 -25.99 12.80
CA LYS A 410 29.63 -25.06 13.95
C LYS A 410 28.75 -23.84 13.71
N ASN A 411 28.70 -23.35 12.48
CA ASN A 411 27.92 -22.18 12.07
C ASN A 411 26.61 -22.66 11.45
N ARG A 412 25.53 -22.68 12.25
CA ARG A 412 24.25 -23.32 11.91
C ARG A 412 23.08 -22.36 11.66
N GLN A 413 23.32 -21.04 11.72
CA GLN A 413 22.29 -20.03 11.48
C GLN A 413 21.62 -20.23 10.12
N ALA A 414 20.30 -20.38 10.09
CA ALA A 414 19.58 -20.84 8.90
C ALA A 414 18.31 -20.00 8.68
N VAL A 415 18.43 -18.95 7.87
CA VAL A 415 17.37 -17.96 7.70
C VAL A 415 16.29 -18.48 6.75
N ALA A 416 15.03 -18.41 7.15
CA ALA A 416 13.89 -18.72 6.29
C ALA A 416 13.49 -17.50 5.45
N LEU A 417 13.35 -16.35 6.11
CA LEU A 417 12.95 -15.10 5.48
C LEU A 417 13.88 -13.95 5.89
N PHE A 418 14.40 -13.23 4.90
CA PHE A 418 15.15 -11.99 5.07
C PHE A 418 14.36 -10.84 4.44
N LEU A 419 13.88 -9.92 5.27
CA LEU A 419 13.29 -8.64 4.85
C LEU A 419 14.33 -7.51 4.99
N ALA A 420 14.61 -6.82 3.88
CA ALA A 420 15.44 -5.61 3.87
C ALA A 420 14.69 -4.39 3.33
N GLY A 421 13.69 -4.59 2.46
CA GLY A 421 12.88 -3.51 1.90
C GLY A 421 11.93 -2.88 2.93
N ASP A 422 11.69 -1.57 2.80
CA ASP A 422 10.71 -0.85 3.63
C ASP A 422 9.26 -1.18 3.22
N ARG A 423 8.33 -1.07 4.18
CA ARG A 423 6.88 -1.24 4.03
C ARG A 423 6.43 -2.65 3.64
N ALA A 424 7.04 -3.68 4.22
CA ALA A 424 6.60 -5.05 4.01
C ALA A 424 5.32 -5.38 4.81
N VAL A 425 4.33 -6.00 4.17
CA VAL A 425 3.09 -6.47 4.83
C VAL A 425 2.97 -7.98 4.71
N LEU A 426 2.87 -8.67 5.83
CA LEU A 426 2.78 -10.13 5.89
C LEU A 426 1.53 -10.54 6.68
N ARG A 427 0.64 -11.31 6.05
CA ARG A 427 -0.65 -11.69 6.64
C ARG A 427 -0.89 -13.18 6.53
N ASN A 428 -1.27 -13.82 7.63
CA ASN A 428 -1.51 -15.26 7.65
C ASN A 428 -0.35 -16.04 6.99
N ILE A 429 0.89 -15.74 7.39
CA ILE A 429 2.06 -16.47 6.93
C ILE A 429 2.61 -17.37 8.02
N ARG A 430 3.45 -18.33 7.63
CA ARG A 430 4.31 -19.08 8.53
C ARG A 430 5.77 -18.80 8.20
N CYS A 431 6.61 -18.60 9.21
CA CYS A 431 8.06 -18.54 9.08
C CYS A 431 8.66 -19.64 9.97
N LEU A 432 9.30 -20.64 9.36
CA LEU A 432 9.72 -21.87 10.04
C LEU A 432 11.24 -22.06 9.92
N GLY A 433 11.89 -22.34 11.04
CA GLY A 433 13.31 -22.66 11.11
C GLY A 433 13.72 -22.96 12.55
N ASN A 434 15.03 -22.99 12.80
CA ASN A 434 15.60 -23.09 14.14
C ASN A 434 16.29 -21.75 14.47
N GLN A 435 17.62 -21.74 14.46
CA GLN A 435 18.41 -20.56 14.76
C GLN A 435 18.33 -19.54 13.60
N ASP A 436 18.08 -18.27 13.93
CA ASP A 436 18.02 -17.13 13.00
C ASP A 436 16.90 -17.24 11.94
N THR A 437 15.72 -17.75 12.30
CA THR A 437 14.63 -18.01 11.35
C THR A 437 14.17 -16.79 10.53
N LEU A 438 13.93 -15.65 11.18
CA LEU A 438 13.40 -14.43 10.57
C LEU A 438 14.37 -13.25 10.75
N LEU A 439 14.98 -12.82 9.65
CA LEU A 439 15.84 -11.63 9.61
C LEU A 439 15.04 -10.41 9.17
N VAL A 440 14.65 -9.56 10.13
CA VAL A 440 14.05 -8.24 9.89
C VAL A 440 15.15 -7.19 9.91
N ASP A 441 15.69 -6.86 8.73
CA ASP A 441 16.79 -5.93 8.56
C ASP A 441 16.35 -4.61 7.89
N SER A 442 17.32 -3.79 7.51
CA SER A 442 17.12 -2.63 6.64
C SER A 442 18.21 -2.55 5.57
N PRO A 443 18.06 -1.69 4.52
CA PRO A 443 19.01 -1.64 3.41
C PRO A 443 20.42 -1.22 3.85
N ALA A 444 20.54 -0.45 4.94
CA ALA A 444 21.81 0.02 5.50
C ALA A 444 21.66 0.41 6.97
N ARG A 445 22.78 0.50 7.70
CA ARG A 445 22.80 1.04 9.07
C ARG A 445 22.17 2.44 9.11
N GLY A 446 21.32 2.68 10.11
CA GLY A 446 20.68 3.98 10.32
C GLY A 446 19.55 4.29 9.33
N VAL A 447 19.27 3.40 8.37
CA VAL A 447 18.11 3.51 7.49
C VAL A 447 16.97 2.71 8.10
N GLU A 448 15.81 3.36 8.26
CA GLU A 448 14.59 2.72 8.73
C GLU A 448 13.97 1.85 7.62
N ALA A 449 13.58 0.64 7.97
CA ALA A 449 12.76 -0.24 7.13
C ALA A 449 11.73 -0.93 8.01
N ARG A 450 10.45 -0.80 7.64
CA ARG A 450 9.32 -1.19 8.48
C ARG A 450 8.60 -2.40 7.91
N SER A 451 8.24 -3.33 8.79
CA SER A 451 7.50 -4.55 8.45
C SER A 451 6.31 -4.73 9.39
N TYR A 452 5.18 -5.18 8.84
CA TYR A 452 3.96 -5.46 9.61
C TYR A 452 3.47 -6.89 9.38
N PHE A 453 3.45 -7.67 10.47
CA PHE A 453 2.99 -9.05 10.51
C PHE A 453 1.65 -9.14 11.24
N THR A 454 0.68 -9.81 10.62
CA THR A 454 -0.68 -10.01 11.19
C THR A 454 -1.12 -11.45 11.07
N ASP A 455 -1.76 -11.97 12.13
CA ASP A 455 -2.33 -13.33 12.18
C ASP A 455 -1.33 -14.40 11.70
N SER A 456 -0.05 -14.19 12.00
CA SER A 456 1.04 -14.99 11.44
C SER A 456 1.68 -15.88 12.51
N TYR A 457 2.43 -16.86 12.04
CA TYR A 457 3.14 -17.82 12.86
C TYR A 457 4.64 -17.74 12.61
N VAL A 458 5.42 -17.62 13.66
CA VAL A 458 6.89 -17.66 13.59
C VAL A 458 7.38 -18.67 14.61
N GLU A 459 8.25 -19.59 14.19
CA GLU A 459 8.90 -20.53 15.11
C GLU A 459 10.42 -20.55 14.94
N GLY A 460 11.12 -20.91 16.02
CA GLY A 460 12.55 -21.13 16.04
C GLY A 460 13.04 -21.27 17.48
N ASP A 461 14.35 -21.27 17.68
CA ASP A 461 14.95 -21.48 19.00
C ASP A 461 15.87 -20.31 19.45
N VAL A 462 17.03 -20.14 18.85
CA VAL A 462 18.00 -19.09 19.17
C VAL A 462 17.86 -17.93 18.20
N ASP A 463 17.67 -16.73 18.75
CA ASP A 463 17.62 -15.46 18.02
C ASP A 463 16.68 -15.48 16.81
N PHE A 464 15.57 -16.21 16.90
CA PHE A 464 14.82 -16.57 15.70
C PHE A 464 14.04 -15.41 15.07
N ILE A 465 13.98 -14.24 15.74
CA ILE A 465 13.58 -12.95 15.16
C ILE A 465 14.69 -11.93 15.44
N PHE A 466 15.45 -11.54 14.42
CA PHE A 466 16.65 -10.72 14.61
C PHE A 466 16.88 -9.72 13.48
N GLY A 467 17.76 -8.73 13.70
CA GLY A 467 18.04 -7.69 12.71
C GLY A 467 17.78 -6.26 13.19
N ARG A 468 18.03 -5.30 12.29
CA ARG A 468 18.01 -3.86 12.60
C ARG A 468 16.74 -3.13 12.17
N GLY A 469 15.79 -3.83 11.55
CA GLY A 469 14.54 -3.24 11.04
C GLY A 469 13.53 -2.94 12.14
N THR A 470 12.51 -2.16 11.78
CA THR A 470 11.33 -1.89 12.61
C THR A 470 10.26 -2.95 12.27
N ALA A 471 9.79 -3.73 13.25
CA ALA A 471 8.76 -4.73 13.00
C ALA A 471 7.64 -4.70 14.04
N VAL A 472 6.40 -4.73 13.55
CA VAL A 472 5.21 -4.90 14.37
C VAL A 472 4.62 -6.29 14.08
N PHE A 473 4.56 -7.13 15.11
CA PHE A 473 3.85 -8.39 15.13
C PHE A 473 2.55 -8.19 15.91
N SER A 474 1.41 -8.34 15.22
CA SER A 474 0.08 -8.12 15.79
C SER A 474 -0.76 -9.38 15.64
N GLY A 475 -1.34 -9.87 16.75
CA GLY A 475 -2.16 -11.09 16.70
C GLY A 475 -1.38 -12.37 16.35
N CYS A 476 -0.04 -12.34 16.41
CA CYS A 476 0.80 -13.42 15.94
C CYS A 476 1.01 -14.51 17.01
N ARG A 477 1.24 -15.74 16.55
CA ARG A 477 1.70 -16.84 17.41
C ARG A 477 3.21 -17.01 17.25
N ILE A 478 3.92 -16.86 18.36
CA ILE A 478 5.38 -16.92 18.44
C ILE A 478 5.74 -18.22 19.16
N ARG A 479 6.26 -19.23 18.45
CA ARG A 479 6.57 -20.54 19.01
C ARG A 479 8.07 -20.72 19.23
N SER A 480 8.49 -20.91 20.47
CA SER A 480 9.87 -21.33 20.76
C SER A 480 9.97 -22.85 20.67
N LEU A 481 10.97 -23.36 19.97
CA LEU A 481 11.24 -24.79 19.86
C LEU A 481 12.03 -25.30 21.06
N ASP A 482 11.80 -26.55 21.44
CA ASP A 482 12.51 -27.22 22.52
C ASP A 482 13.84 -27.78 21.99
N ARG A 483 14.95 -27.39 22.61
CA ARG A 483 16.30 -27.87 22.32
C ARG A 483 16.72 -29.00 23.27
N GLY A 484 15.79 -29.52 24.09
CA GLY A 484 16.04 -30.55 25.10
C GLY A 484 16.74 -30.00 26.35
N SER A 485 16.71 -28.68 26.56
CA SER A 485 17.34 -28.03 27.72
C SER A 485 16.31 -27.78 28.82
N SER A 486 16.71 -27.94 30.09
CA SER A 486 15.86 -27.56 31.22
C SER A 486 16.07 -26.10 31.66
N THR A 487 17.13 -25.44 31.17
CA THR A 487 17.55 -24.11 31.66
C THR A 487 17.60 -23.04 30.58
N ASN A 488 17.92 -23.41 29.33
CA ASN A 488 17.99 -22.46 28.22
C ASN A 488 17.70 -23.15 26.88
N ASN A 489 16.53 -22.87 26.30
CA ASN A 489 16.08 -23.31 24.98
C ASN A 489 16.18 -22.21 23.91
N GLY A 490 16.67 -21.02 24.27
CA GLY A 490 16.97 -19.97 23.31
C GLY A 490 16.29 -18.63 23.61
N TYR A 491 16.17 -17.83 22.55
CA TYR A 491 15.88 -16.40 22.62
C TYR A 491 14.92 -16.03 21.52
N VAL A 492 13.78 -15.43 21.87
CA VAL A 492 12.79 -15.03 20.87
C VAL A 492 13.32 -13.95 19.94
N SER A 493 14.07 -12.99 20.47
CA SER A 493 14.56 -11.86 19.69
C SER A 493 16.01 -11.47 19.94
N ALA A 494 16.64 -10.99 18.87
CA ALA A 494 17.97 -10.40 18.90
C ALA A 494 17.99 -9.14 18.01
N GLY A 495 17.32 -8.09 18.48
CA GLY A 495 17.24 -6.81 17.76
C GLY A 495 18.57 -6.07 17.74
N SER A 496 18.81 -5.28 16.70
CA SER A 496 20.02 -4.49 16.50
C SER A 496 19.74 -3.10 15.89
N VAL A 497 18.52 -2.59 16.09
CA VAL A 497 18.12 -1.27 15.59
C VAL A 497 19.08 -0.19 16.07
N ASN A 498 19.44 0.74 15.18
CA ASN A 498 20.32 1.85 15.51
C ASN A 498 19.63 2.79 16.52
N ILE A 499 20.40 3.35 17.47
CA ILE A 499 19.88 4.24 18.52
C ILE A 499 19.16 5.49 17.98
N GLY A 500 19.53 5.97 16.79
CA GLY A 500 18.86 7.09 16.12
C GLY A 500 17.44 6.75 15.62
N ILE A 501 17.08 5.47 15.55
CA ILE A 501 15.73 5.01 15.20
C ILE A 501 14.98 4.67 16.50
N LYS A 502 13.82 5.31 16.68
CA LYS A 502 13.04 5.24 17.92
C LYS A 502 12.46 3.84 18.16
N HIS A 503 11.99 3.19 17.10
CA HIS A 503 11.20 1.97 17.17
C HIS A 503 11.96 0.79 16.55
N GLY A 504 12.09 -0.30 17.30
CA GLY A 504 12.61 -1.59 16.83
C GLY A 504 11.47 -2.59 16.70
N TYR A 505 11.36 -3.53 17.64
CA TYR A 505 10.32 -4.56 17.61
C TYR A 505 9.16 -4.26 18.56
N LEU A 506 7.96 -4.51 18.06
CA LEU A 506 6.72 -4.51 18.82
C LEU A 506 6.00 -5.84 18.63
N PHE A 507 5.83 -6.58 19.72
CA PHE A 507 4.90 -7.69 19.81
C PHE A 507 3.65 -7.21 20.54
N THR A 508 2.51 -7.15 19.86
CA THR A 508 1.24 -6.72 20.45
C THR A 508 0.15 -7.75 20.21
N GLN A 509 -0.64 -8.07 21.23
CA GLN A 509 -1.72 -9.06 21.13
C GLN A 509 -1.24 -10.42 20.61
N CYS A 510 0.02 -10.75 20.89
CA CYS A 510 0.65 -11.99 20.46
C CYS A 510 0.45 -13.10 21.49
N ARG A 511 0.66 -14.34 21.06
CA ARG A 511 0.69 -15.52 21.94
C ARG A 511 2.03 -16.23 21.82
N PHE A 512 2.79 -16.19 22.90
CA PHE A 512 4.09 -16.86 23.02
C PHE A 512 3.85 -18.28 23.55
N VAL A 513 4.20 -19.30 22.77
CA VAL A 513 3.91 -20.71 23.07
C VAL A 513 5.17 -21.57 22.92
N SER A 514 5.25 -22.67 23.66
CA SER A 514 6.31 -23.65 23.53
C SER A 514 5.94 -24.90 24.30
N ASP A 515 6.52 -26.03 23.90
CA ASP A 515 6.52 -27.28 24.67
C ASP A 515 7.82 -27.44 25.50
N ALA A 516 8.74 -26.47 25.43
CA ALA A 516 9.98 -26.44 26.20
C ALA A 516 9.73 -26.29 27.71
N ALA A 517 10.76 -26.62 28.50
CA ALA A 517 10.72 -26.52 29.96
C ALA A 517 10.30 -25.12 30.45
N ALA A 518 9.59 -25.06 31.58
CA ALA A 518 9.18 -23.79 32.18
C ALA A 518 10.40 -22.92 32.53
N GLY A 519 10.31 -21.62 32.26
CA GLY A 519 11.36 -20.64 32.56
C GLY A 519 12.67 -20.80 31.77
N SER A 520 12.67 -21.56 30.66
CA SER A 520 13.88 -21.86 29.88
C SER A 520 14.06 -21.02 28.62
N VAL A 521 13.13 -20.14 28.27
CA VAL A 521 13.22 -19.31 27.06
C VAL A 521 13.26 -17.84 27.44
N HIS A 522 14.13 -17.07 26.79
CA HIS A 522 14.27 -15.63 26.98
C HIS A 522 13.50 -14.86 25.90
N LEU A 523 12.94 -13.70 26.23
CA LEU A 523 12.30 -12.80 25.26
C LEU A 523 13.32 -12.16 24.31
N GLY A 524 14.54 -11.90 24.78
CA GLY A 524 15.60 -11.49 23.87
C GLY A 524 16.92 -11.08 24.50
N ARG A 525 17.83 -10.64 23.64
CA ARG A 525 19.17 -10.16 23.98
C ARG A 525 19.65 -9.10 22.98
N PRO A 526 20.55 -8.17 23.36
CA PRO A 526 20.91 -7.04 22.51
C PRO A 526 21.97 -7.47 21.49
N TRP A 527 21.59 -7.61 20.23
CA TRP A 527 22.57 -7.93 19.20
C TRP A 527 23.29 -6.66 18.75
N HIS A 528 24.61 -6.64 18.90
CA HIS A 528 25.51 -5.63 18.35
C HIS A 528 26.29 -6.26 17.18
N PRO A 529 25.80 -6.15 15.93
CA PRO A 529 26.42 -6.78 14.77
C PRO A 529 27.88 -6.32 14.63
N SER A 530 28.82 -7.25 14.62
CA SER A 530 30.26 -6.95 14.57
C SER A 530 30.74 -5.98 15.67
N GLY A 531 30.07 -5.96 16.83
CA GLY A 531 30.41 -5.07 17.95
C GLY A 531 29.98 -3.62 17.76
N ASP A 532 28.99 -3.37 16.90
CA ASP A 532 28.42 -2.04 16.66
C ASP A 532 27.90 -1.36 17.94
N PRO A 533 28.55 -0.30 18.48
CA PRO A 533 28.09 0.33 19.71
C PRO A 533 26.82 1.17 19.53
N GLU A 534 26.42 1.50 18.30
CA GLU A 534 25.19 2.27 18.02
C GLU A 534 23.97 1.37 17.84
N ALA A 535 24.15 0.05 17.76
CA ALA A 535 23.08 -0.94 17.67
C ALA A 535 22.43 -1.19 19.04
N ILE A 536 21.68 -0.21 19.53
CA ILE A 536 20.99 -0.29 20.83
C ILE A 536 19.55 -0.76 20.59
N ALA A 537 19.39 -2.08 20.70
CA ALA A 537 18.15 -2.80 20.46
C ALA A 537 16.94 -2.18 21.20
N GLN A 538 15.77 -2.20 20.57
CA GLN A 538 14.50 -1.83 21.18
C GLN A 538 13.51 -2.96 20.93
N VAL A 539 12.94 -3.50 22.01
CA VAL A 539 11.91 -4.53 21.95
C VAL A 539 10.84 -4.20 22.98
N LEU A 540 9.59 -4.18 22.54
CA LEU A 540 8.43 -4.08 23.41
C LEU A 540 7.52 -5.29 23.19
N VAL A 541 7.22 -6.00 24.27
CA VAL A 541 6.14 -7.01 24.29
C VAL A 541 4.98 -6.45 25.08
N ARG A 542 3.84 -6.23 24.44
CA ARG A 542 2.66 -5.62 25.07
C ARG A 542 1.37 -6.35 24.79
N ASP A 543 0.41 -6.24 25.70
CA ASP A 543 -0.95 -6.74 25.52
C ASP A 543 -1.00 -8.22 25.07
N SER A 544 0.01 -9.01 25.46
CA SER A 544 0.28 -10.35 24.91
C SER A 544 0.18 -11.43 25.99
N TRP A 545 -0.08 -12.67 25.56
CA TRP A 545 -0.07 -13.84 26.44
C TRP A 545 1.30 -14.53 26.39
N LEU A 546 1.93 -14.70 27.56
CA LEU A 546 3.23 -15.34 27.74
C LEU A 546 3.09 -16.71 28.42
N GLY A 547 3.50 -17.77 27.73
CA GLY A 547 3.49 -19.13 28.25
C GLY A 547 4.56 -19.39 29.32
N ALA A 548 4.44 -20.52 30.03
CA ALA A 548 5.27 -20.82 31.21
C ALA A 548 6.75 -21.05 30.88
N HIS A 549 7.09 -21.30 29.62
CA HIS A 549 8.47 -21.42 29.13
C HIS A 549 9.25 -20.10 29.23
N ILE A 550 8.59 -18.94 29.28
CA ILE A 550 9.28 -17.66 29.38
C ILE A 550 9.93 -17.50 30.76
N SER A 551 11.23 -17.23 30.76
CA SER A 551 12.07 -17.05 31.95
C SER A 551 11.62 -15.86 32.82
N GLY A 552 11.86 -15.98 34.13
CA GLY A 552 11.77 -14.86 35.07
C GLY A 552 12.84 -13.78 34.85
N THR A 553 13.91 -14.12 34.13
CA THR A 553 14.96 -13.23 33.60
C THR A 553 14.90 -13.25 32.06
N PRO A 554 13.86 -12.64 31.45
CA PRO A 554 13.60 -12.81 30.03
C PRO A 554 14.58 -12.04 29.12
N TRP A 555 15.41 -11.16 29.68
CA TRP A 555 16.42 -10.41 28.95
C TRP A 555 17.81 -10.86 29.40
N THR A 556 18.72 -11.05 28.45
CA THR A 556 20.07 -11.54 28.73
C THR A 556 21.12 -10.77 27.94
N ASP A 557 22.35 -10.78 28.45
CA ASP A 557 23.49 -10.18 27.77
C ASP A 557 23.86 -10.94 26.50
N MET A 558 24.48 -10.25 25.55
CA MET A 558 25.01 -10.86 24.34
C MET A 558 26.39 -10.31 24.04
N SER A 559 27.37 -11.20 23.88
CA SER A 559 28.72 -10.85 23.41
C SER A 559 29.39 -9.69 24.19
N GLY A 560 29.12 -9.58 25.50
CA GLY A 560 29.67 -8.54 26.37
C GLY A 560 28.84 -7.25 26.47
N PHE A 561 27.71 -7.15 25.75
CA PHE A 561 26.77 -6.03 25.85
C PHE A 561 25.64 -6.37 26.81
N SER A 562 25.38 -5.44 27.74
CA SER A 562 24.38 -5.63 28.78
C SER A 562 22.97 -5.44 28.24
N TRP A 563 22.04 -6.32 28.61
CA TRP A 563 20.62 -6.11 28.30
C TRP A 563 20.06 -4.86 28.97
N GLN A 564 20.66 -4.39 30.06
CA GLN A 564 20.23 -3.19 30.79
C GLN A 564 20.54 -1.89 30.02
N GLU A 565 21.47 -1.95 29.06
CA GLU A 565 21.78 -0.82 28.16
C GLU A 565 20.84 -0.79 26.94
N ALA A 566 20.08 -1.87 26.72
CA ALA A 566 19.08 -1.97 25.65
C ALA A 566 17.73 -1.37 26.05
N ARG A 567 16.89 -1.10 25.05
CA ARG A 567 15.55 -0.51 25.22
C ARG A 567 14.47 -1.60 25.29
N PHE A 568 14.62 -2.54 26.19
CA PHE A 568 13.70 -3.66 26.38
C PHE A 568 12.62 -3.35 27.40
N HIS A 569 11.36 -3.58 27.05
CA HIS A 569 10.23 -3.31 27.94
C HIS A 569 9.09 -4.30 27.73
N GLU A 570 8.25 -4.42 28.75
CA GLU A 570 6.96 -5.11 28.69
C GLU A 570 5.81 -4.18 29.10
N PHE A 571 4.59 -4.45 28.63
CA PHE A 571 3.42 -3.65 29.02
C PHE A 571 2.12 -4.45 28.96
N ASN A 572 1.40 -4.56 30.07
CA ASN A 572 0.07 -5.19 30.11
C ASN A 572 0.04 -6.64 29.55
N ASN A 573 1.11 -7.41 29.76
CA ASN A 573 1.17 -8.82 29.40
C ASN A 573 0.44 -9.68 30.44
N ASN A 574 -0.06 -10.84 30.02
CA ASN A 574 -0.70 -11.83 30.89
C ASN A 574 -0.16 -13.24 30.62
N GLY A 575 -0.60 -14.23 31.41
CA GLY A 575 -0.14 -15.62 31.33
C GLY A 575 0.95 -15.97 32.35
N PRO A 576 1.27 -17.27 32.50
CA PRO A 576 2.22 -17.74 33.52
C PRO A 576 3.65 -17.20 33.35
N GLY A 577 4.04 -16.81 32.14
CA GLY A 577 5.35 -16.25 31.83
C GLY A 577 5.47 -14.73 31.95
N SER A 578 4.45 -14.02 32.45
CA SER A 578 4.40 -12.54 32.49
C SER A 578 4.55 -11.92 33.88
N ARG A 579 4.97 -12.70 34.88
CA ARG A 579 5.14 -12.19 36.25
C ARG A 579 6.23 -11.13 36.27
N ALA A 580 5.90 -9.92 36.75
CA ALA A 580 6.85 -8.84 36.92
C ALA A 580 7.96 -9.22 37.93
N THR A 581 9.20 -8.92 37.56
CA THR A 581 10.42 -9.07 38.38
C THR A 581 11.30 -7.84 38.16
N PRO A 582 12.32 -7.59 39.01
CA PRO A 582 13.28 -6.49 38.79
C PRO A 582 13.98 -6.55 37.42
N ASP A 583 14.17 -7.76 36.89
CA ASP A 583 14.81 -8.00 35.58
C ASP A 583 13.80 -7.95 34.40
N ARG A 584 12.63 -7.33 34.62
CA ARG A 584 11.53 -7.20 33.66
C ARG A 584 11.03 -5.76 33.61
N PRO A 585 11.80 -4.84 33.02
CA PRO A 585 11.42 -3.44 32.89
C PRO A 585 10.02 -3.29 32.26
N GLN A 586 9.15 -2.56 32.95
CA GLN A 586 7.82 -2.23 32.44
C GLN A 586 7.87 -0.88 31.71
N LEU A 587 7.16 -0.76 30.59
CA LEU A 587 6.97 0.52 29.92
C LEU A 587 6.16 1.46 30.84
N ASP A 588 6.59 2.72 30.94
CA ASP A 588 5.81 3.76 31.60
C ASP A 588 4.44 3.91 30.89
N PRO A 589 3.31 3.73 31.58
CA PRO A 589 1.98 3.87 30.97
C PRO A 589 1.76 5.20 30.23
N ARG A 590 2.43 6.28 30.64
CA ARG A 590 2.35 7.59 29.98
C ARG A 590 2.95 7.60 28.58
N LEU A 591 3.87 6.68 28.30
CA LEU A 591 4.50 6.52 26.98
C LEU A 591 3.72 5.54 26.09
N ALA A 592 2.67 4.87 26.59
CA ALA A 592 2.01 3.79 25.87
C ALA A 592 1.44 4.19 24.49
N GLU A 593 1.04 5.44 24.31
CA GLU A 593 0.54 5.98 23.03
C GLU A 593 1.66 6.14 21.98
N GLU A 594 2.90 6.40 22.42
CA GLU A 594 4.07 6.50 21.55
C GLU A 594 4.56 5.14 21.02
N PHE A 595 4.04 4.05 21.58
CA PHE A 595 4.44 2.67 21.29
C PHE A 595 3.27 1.81 20.80
N THR A 596 2.43 2.38 19.93
CA THR A 596 1.36 1.68 19.23
C THR A 596 1.82 1.16 17.87
N ALA A 597 1.09 0.21 17.27
CA ALA A 597 1.36 -0.22 15.89
C ALA A 597 1.39 0.97 14.91
N GLY A 598 0.48 1.92 15.07
CA GLY A 598 0.49 3.15 14.28
C GLY A 598 1.76 3.98 14.45
N ALA A 599 2.22 4.18 15.69
CA ALA A 599 3.44 4.94 15.94
C ALA A 599 4.69 4.31 15.30
N TYR A 600 4.81 2.99 15.36
CA TYR A 600 5.92 2.23 14.75
C TYR A 600 5.90 2.30 13.22
N LEU A 601 4.72 2.32 12.62
CA LEU A 601 4.56 2.16 11.17
C LEU A 601 4.44 3.50 10.45
N HIS A 602 3.89 4.54 11.08
CA HIS A 602 3.57 5.82 10.42
C HIS A 602 4.78 6.45 9.74
N GLY A 603 5.93 6.53 10.39
CA GLY A 603 7.13 7.20 9.85
C GLY A 603 6.84 8.61 9.30
N ALA A 604 7.73 9.14 8.46
CA ALA A 604 7.55 10.43 7.79
C ALA A 604 6.54 10.38 6.62
N ASP A 605 6.24 9.18 6.12
CA ASP A 605 5.36 8.99 4.96
C ASP A 605 3.91 8.72 5.33
N ALA A 606 3.57 8.56 6.62
CA ALA A 606 2.26 8.19 7.16
C ALA A 606 1.80 6.74 6.91
N TRP A 607 2.70 5.74 7.03
CA TRP A 607 2.37 4.35 6.70
C TRP A 607 1.49 3.68 7.75
N ALA A 608 0.31 3.27 7.31
CA ALA A 608 -0.74 2.79 8.20
C ALA A 608 -1.36 1.46 7.72
N PRO A 609 -0.56 0.41 7.45
CA PRO A 609 -1.09 -0.87 6.97
C PRO A 609 -1.99 -1.58 8.00
N GLN A 610 -1.90 -1.22 9.29
CA GLN A 610 -2.78 -1.67 10.36
C GLN A 610 -4.21 -1.16 10.24
N LEU A 611 -4.42 -0.08 9.48
CA LEU A 611 -5.75 0.44 9.21
C LEU A 611 -6.38 -0.22 7.99
N ALA A 612 -5.62 -0.94 7.16
CA ALA A 612 -6.09 -1.52 5.90
C ALA A 612 -7.39 -2.33 6.08
N GLY A 613 -8.49 -1.83 5.50
CA GLY A 613 -9.82 -2.45 5.56
C GLY A 613 -10.66 -2.09 6.79
N SER A 614 -10.21 -1.16 7.64
CA SER A 614 -10.96 -0.62 8.78
C SER A 614 -11.70 0.68 8.43
N LYS A 615 -12.65 1.12 9.28
CA LYS A 615 -13.30 2.44 9.15
C LYS A 615 -12.35 3.63 9.42
N ALA A 616 -11.26 3.38 10.13
CA ALA A 616 -10.24 4.38 10.46
C ALA A 616 -9.13 4.46 9.40
N ASP A 617 -9.12 3.52 8.45
CA ASP A 617 -8.36 3.66 7.22
C ASP A 617 -8.84 4.94 6.54
N SER A 618 -7.94 5.87 6.23
CA SER A 618 -8.30 7.04 5.42
C SER A 618 -8.70 6.65 3.98
N THR A 619 -8.62 5.35 3.66
CA THR A 619 -9.20 4.69 2.48
C THR A 619 -10.71 4.43 2.59
N ALA A 620 -11.30 4.47 3.80
CA ALA A 620 -12.70 4.20 4.04
C ALA A 620 -13.50 5.51 4.22
N LEU A 621 -14.44 5.79 3.31
CA LEU A 621 -15.42 6.85 3.53
C LEU A 621 -16.19 6.56 4.81
N SER A 622 -16.27 7.56 5.68
CA SER A 622 -17.01 7.51 6.94
C SER A 622 -18.48 7.15 6.69
N VAL A 623 -18.90 6.00 7.21
CA VAL A 623 -20.32 5.66 7.34
C VAL A 623 -20.76 6.12 8.72
N GLY A 624 -21.67 7.10 8.73
CA GLY A 624 -22.19 7.78 9.90
C GLY A 624 -22.65 6.84 11.02
N GLN A 625 -22.52 7.35 12.24
CA GLN A 625 -23.07 6.75 13.45
C GLN A 625 -24.60 6.63 13.33
N PRO A 626 -25.20 5.51 13.76
CA PRO A 626 -26.61 5.51 14.12
C PRO A 626 -26.79 6.23 15.48
N ALA A 627 -27.90 6.96 15.58
CA ALA A 627 -28.39 7.58 16.81
C ALA A 627 -28.66 6.55 17.92
#